data_AF-A0A4P5W1X6-F1
#
_entry.id   AF-A0A4P5W1X6-F1
#
_cell.length_a   1.000
_cell.length_b   1.000
_cell.length_c   1.000
_cell.angle_alpha   90.00
_cell.angle_beta   90.00
_cell.angle_gamma   90.00
#
_symmetry.space_group_name_H-M   'P 1'
#
loop_
_entity.id
_entity.type
_entity.pdbx_description
1 polymer ?
#
loop_
_entity_poly.entity_id
_entity_poly.type
_entity_poly.pdbx_seq_one_letter_code
_entity_poly.pdbx_strand_id
1 'polypeptide(L)'
;MILALFACQPDSATAFREALASGGCGDVAEATLRDRCWVEHLECARVESDREQSECAFREAEATKNPTHCAEAGPFAADCRMHLWTASFREWAPKRALPGEVDAIAAEKLAAYGFDPQDPAPWSAWYRWTLGHSRPLDRGLCRPLLPPERAEACLQTGLALYGDLLNMARDQQLYPCDGGPLPPLLEYTPDPELDALRAARTDLCPR
;
A
#
# COMPACT_ATOMS: atom_id res chain seq x y z
N MET A 1 12.31 56.79 -17.11
CA MET A 1 12.93 56.12 -15.95
C MET A 1 11.82 55.42 -15.19
N ILE A 2 11.54 54.17 -15.54
CA ILE A 2 10.50 53.34 -14.90
C ILE A 2 11.23 52.44 -13.90
N LEU A 3 11.06 52.72 -12.61
CA LEU A 3 11.51 51.84 -11.54
C LEU A 3 10.54 50.65 -11.51
N ALA A 4 10.94 49.54 -12.12
CA ALA A 4 10.28 48.26 -11.92
C ALA A 4 10.60 47.79 -10.49
N LEU A 5 9.59 47.83 -9.63
CA LEU A 5 9.61 47.16 -8.32
C LEU A 5 9.67 45.64 -8.58
N PHE A 6 10.85 45.07 -8.52
CA PHE A 6 11.02 43.64 -8.33
C PHE A 6 10.57 43.33 -6.90
N ALA A 7 9.31 42.96 -6.73
CA ALA A 7 8.88 42.29 -5.51
C ALA A 7 9.66 40.97 -5.45
N CYS A 8 10.53 40.82 -4.45
CA CYS A 8 11.12 39.52 -4.13
C CYS A 8 9.96 38.57 -3.88
N GLN A 9 9.77 37.59 -4.76
CA GLN A 9 8.87 36.48 -4.44
C GLN A 9 9.44 35.80 -3.19
N PRO A 10 8.62 35.56 -2.16
CA PRO A 10 9.07 34.83 -0.98
C PRO A 10 9.62 33.48 -1.42
N ASP A 11 10.67 33.02 -0.74
CA ASP A 11 11.16 31.66 -0.97
C ASP A 11 10.06 30.64 -0.63
N SER A 12 10.12 29.46 -1.25
CA SER A 12 9.05 28.46 -1.14
C SER A 12 8.78 28.01 0.30
N ALA A 13 9.79 28.06 1.18
CA ALA A 13 9.65 27.78 2.61
C ALA A 13 8.90 28.87 3.39
N THR A 14 9.01 30.14 3.00
CA THR A 14 8.28 31.26 3.61
C THR A 14 6.84 31.29 3.10
N ALA A 15 6.62 31.12 1.80
CA ALA A 15 5.29 30.97 1.22
C ALA A 15 4.53 29.77 1.83
N PHE A 16 5.21 28.64 2.06
CA PHE A 16 4.65 27.49 2.75
C PHE A 16 4.25 27.80 4.21
N ARG A 17 5.10 28.47 4.99
CA ARG A 17 4.79 28.84 6.38
C ARG A 17 3.65 29.86 6.49
N GLU A 18 3.58 30.81 5.57
CA GLU A 18 2.49 31.79 5.51
C GLU A 18 1.18 31.13 5.10
N ALA A 19 1.22 30.22 4.13
CA ALA A 19 0.07 29.39 3.76
C ALA A 19 -0.38 28.51 4.93
N LEU A 20 0.55 27.92 5.69
CA LEU A 20 0.27 27.19 6.93
C LEU A 20 -0.28 28.07 8.06
N ALA A 21 -0.04 29.37 8.07
CA ALA A 21 -0.62 30.25 9.08
C ALA A 21 -2.02 30.74 8.70
N SER A 22 -2.34 30.76 7.40
CA SER A 22 -3.52 31.45 6.85
C SER A 22 -4.57 30.53 6.22
N GLY A 23 -4.24 29.25 5.96
CA GLY A 23 -5.06 28.35 5.16
C GLY A 23 -4.99 28.62 3.65
N GLY A 24 -4.14 29.56 3.21
CA GLY A 24 -3.95 29.95 1.80
C GLY A 24 -3.10 28.96 1.00
N CYS A 25 -3.32 27.65 1.16
CA CYS A 25 -2.47 26.62 0.56
C CYS A 25 -2.46 26.64 -0.97
N GLY A 26 -3.51 27.15 -1.62
CA GLY A 26 -3.56 27.34 -3.08
C GLY A 26 -2.46 28.24 -3.65
N ASP A 27 -1.93 29.16 -2.85
CA ASP A 27 -0.92 30.15 -3.28
C ASP A 27 0.52 29.61 -3.24
N VAL A 28 0.73 28.39 -2.74
CA VAL A 28 2.05 27.74 -2.75
C VAL A 28 2.34 27.21 -4.15
N ALA A 29 3.32 27.80 -4.82
CA ALA A 29 3.69 27.45 -6.20
C ALA A 29 4.28 26.03 -6.34
N GLU A 30 5.01 25.57 -5.31
CA GLU A 30 5.64 24.24 -5.31
C GLU A 30 4.60 23.18 -4.92
N ALA A 31 4.26 22.28 -5.85
CA ALA A 31 3.20 21.30 -5.68
C ALA A 31 3.37 20.43 -4.43
N THR A 32 4.58 19.97 -4.12
CA THR A 32 4.90 19.17 -2.93
C THR A 32 4.64 19.91 -1.61
N LEU A 33 4.93 21.22 -1.56
CA LEU A 33 4.69 22.04 -0.37
C LEU A 33 3.22 22.47 -0.28
N ARG A 34 2.58 22.77 -1.41
CA ARG A 34 1.14 23.00 -1.48
C ARG A 34 0.35 21.80 -0.95
N ASP A 35 0.71 20.63 -1.43
CA ASP A 35 0.13 19.35 -1.03
C ASP A 35 0.30 19.10 0.47
N ARG A 36 1.49 19.36 1.03
CA ARG A 36 1.72 19.30 2.48
C ARG A 36 0.90 20.33 3.24
N CYS A 37 0.73 21.54 2.70
CA CYS A 37 -0.04 22.60 3.35
C CYS A 37 -1.52 22.22 3.43
N TRP A 38 -2.09 21.72 2.33
CA TRP A 38 -3.47 21.22 2.30
C TRP A 38 -3.68 20.06 3.29
N VAL A 39 -2.70 19.17 3.43
CA VAL A 39 -2.72 18.10 4.44
C VAL A 39 -2.67 18.66 5.87
N GLU A 40 -1.88 19.71 6.11
CA GLU A 40 -1.77 20.34 7.44
C GLU A 40 -2.97 21.24 7.79
N HIS A 41 -3.75 21.71 6.80
CA HIS A 41 -4.96 22.53 6.99
C HIS A 41 -6.30 21.81 6.86
N LEU A 42 -6.35 20.61 6.26
CA LEU A 42 -7.56 19.78 6.14
C LEU A 42 -8.83 20.54 5.71
N GLU A 43 -8.71 21.48 4.76
CA GLU A 43 -9.88 22.17 4.18
C GLU A 43 -10.19 21.60 2.79
N CYS A 44 -10.42 20.28 2.69
CA CYS A 44 -10.74 19.61 1.42
C CYS A 44 -12.02 20.16 0.74
N ALA A 45 -12.87 20.88 1.50
CA ALA A 45 -14.07 21.55 0.99
C ALA A 45 -13.78 22.73 0.04
N ARG A 46 -12.55 23.26 -0.01
CA ARG A 46 -12.18 24.43 -0.85
C ARG A 46 -11.50 24.07 -2.17
N VAL A 47 -11.35 22.79 -2.47
CA VAL A 47 -10.72 22.31 -3.70
C VAL A 47 -11.74 22.29 -4.83
N GLU A 48 -11.47 22.97 -5.93
CA GLU A 48 -12.44 23.19 -7.02
C GLU A 48 -12.67 21.97 -7.92
N SER A 49 -11.73 21.03 -7.98
CA SER A 49 -11.88 19.81 -8.79
C SER A 49 -12.31 18.61 -7.96
N ASP A 50 -13.32 17.88 -8.43
CA ASP A 50 -13.85 16.68 -7.77
C ASP A 50 -12.75 15.63 -7.50
N ARG A 51 -11.79 15.52 -8.42
CA ARG A 51 -10.66 14.61 -8.30
C ARG A 51 -9.71 15.04 -7.17
N GLU A 52 -9.27 16.29 -7.16
CA GLU A 52 -8.35 16.77 -6.13
C GLU A 52 -9.03 16.83 -4.76
N GLN A 53 -10.34 17.11 -4.70
CA GLN A 53 -11.13 17.00 -3.48
C GLN A 53 -11.11 15.56 -2.94
N SER A 54 -11.31 14.57 -3.82
CA SER A 54 -11.26 13.15 -3.47
C SER A 54 -9.87 12.71 -3.00
N GLU A 55 -8.80 13.19 -3.65
CA GLU A 55 -7.41 12.93 -3.23
C GLU A 55 -7.07 13.63 -1.90
N CYS A 56 -7.60 14.83 -1.65
CA CYS A 56 -7.45 15.52 -0.37
C CYS A 56 -8.12 14.73 0.76
N ALA A 57 -9.37 14.30 0.57
CA ALA A 57 -10.11 13.51 1.56
C ALA A 57 -9.44 12.15 1.84
N PHE A 58 -8.82 11.52 0.83
CA PHE A 58 -7.98 10.34 1.03
C PHE A 58 -6.82 10.65 1.98
N ARG A 59 -6.06 11.72 1.72
CA ARG A 59 -4.90 12.11 2.55
C ARG A 59 -5.30 12.51 3.97
N GLU A 60 -6.46 13.14 4.13
CA GLU A 60 -7.04 13.43 5.44
C GLU A 60 -7.31 12.15 6.24
N ALA A 61 -7.94 11.16 5.60
CA ALA A 61 -8.19 9.87 6.22
C ALA A 61 -6.88 9.17 6.63
N GLU A 62 -5.83 9.26 5.80
CA GLU A 62 -4.49 8.76 6.13
C GLU A 62 -3.85 9.48 7.31
N ALA A 63 -3.88 10.81 7.32
CA ALA A 63 -3.28 11.63 8.36
C ALA A 63 -3.94 11.39 9.72
N THR A 64 -5.25 11.22 9.73
CA THR A 64 -6.06 10.97 10.94
C THR A 64 -6.17 9.49 11.32
N LYS A 65 -5.76 8.58 10.42
CA LYS A 65 -5.98 7.12 10.52
C LYS A 65 -7.44 6.74 10.76
N ASN A 66 -8.37 7.55 10.26
CA ASN A 66 -9.80 7.34 10.50
C ASN A 66 -10.52 6.81 9.24
N PRO A 67 -10.91 5.53 9.19
CA PRO A 67 -11.57 4.95 8.02
C PRO A 67 -12.93 5.56 7.71
N THR A 68 -13.59 6.23 8.66
CA THR A 68 -14.87 6.89 8.38
C THR A 68 -14.71 8.04 7.39
N HIS A 69 -13.53 8.66 7.31
CA HIS A 69 -13.25 9.75 6.36
C HIS A 69 -13.07 9.23 4.93
N CYS A 70 -12.79 7.93 4.73
CA CYS A 70 -12.62 7.38 3.38
C CYS A 70 -13.89 7.46 2.52
N ALA A 71 -15.08 7.62 3.10
CA ALA A 71 -16.31 7.81 2.33
C ALA A 71 -16.29 9.12 1.53
N GLU A 72 -15.55 10.13 1.98
CA GLU A 72 -15.43 11.45 1.36
C GLU A 72 -14.44 11.46 0.20
N ALA A 73 -13.61 10.41 0.07
CA ALA A 73 -12.66 10.25 -1.02
C ALA A 73 -13.29 9.81 -2.36
N GLY A 74 -14.63 9.81 -2.46
CA GLY A 74 -15.37 9.56 -3.69
C GLY A 74 -14.92 8.29 -4.44
N PRO A 75 -14.39 8.40 -5.68
CA PRO A 75 -13.91 7.25 -6.45
C PRO A 75 -12.73 6.52 -5.80
N PHE A 76 -11.97 7.15 -4.90
CA PHE A 76 -10.84 6.54 -4.19
C PHE A 76 -11.23 5.93 -2.84
N ALA A 77 -12.51 5.92 -2.47
CA ALA A 77 -12.95 5.46 -1.15
C ALA A 77 -12.53 4.00 -0.83
N ALA A 78 -12.59 3.10 -1.80
CA ALA A 78 -12.17 1.71 -1.63
C ALA A 78 -10.66 1.59 -1.41
N ASP A 79 -9.88 2.30 -2.23
CA ASP A 79 -8.42 2.33 -2.13
C ASP A 79 -7.97 2.95 -0.80
N CYS A 80 -8.67 4.00 -0.33
CA CYS A 80 -8.43 4.64 0.97
C CYS A 80 -8.57 3.65 2.11
N ARG A 81 -9.69 2.90 2.15
CA ARG A 81 -9.92 1.88 3.18
C ARG A 81 -8.84 0.79 3.13
N MET A 82 -8.46 0.35 1.92
CA MET A 82 -7.43 -0.67 1.75
C MET A 82 -6.05 -0.19 2.19
N HIS A 83 -5.72 1.08 1.90
CA HIS A 83 -4.45 1.67 2.32
C HIS A 83 -4.37 1.79 3.84
N LEU A 84 -5.41 2.32 4.50
CA LEU A 84 -5.49 2.37 5.95
C LEU A 84 -5.45 0.97 6.59
N TRP A 85 -6.20 0.01 6.03
CA TRP A 85 -6.23 -1.38 6.49
C TRP A 85 -4.82 -1.98 6.51
N THR A 86 -4.11 -1.91 5.40
CA THR A 86 -2.77 -2.49 5.25
C THR A 86 -1.71 -1.75 6.06
N ALA A 87 -1.81 -0.43 6.19
CA ALA A 87 -0.93 0.37 7.05
C ALA A 87 -1.06 -0.02 8.53
N SER A 88 -2.25 -0.45 8.97
CA SER A 88 -2.51 -0.79 10.37
C SER A 88 -1.88 -2.10 10.85
N PHE A 89 -1.49 -3.01 9.95
CA PHE A 89 -1.07 -4.37 10.31
C PHE A 89 0.02 -4.40 11.39
N ARG A 90 1.01 -3.51 11.29
CA ARG A 90 2.13 -3.46 12.23
C ARG A 90 1.74 -3.02 13.65
N GLU A 91 0.58 -2.39 13.81
CA GLU A 91 0.12 -1.87 15.09
C GLU A 91 -0.49 -2.96 15.97
N TRP A 92 -1.03 -4.02 15.36
CA TRP A 92 -1.76 -5.07 16.08
C TRP A 92 -1.32 -6.50 15.78
N ALA A 93 -0.72 -6.76 14.60
CA ALA A 93 -0.26 -8.09 14.25
C ALA A 93 1.19 -8.35 14.69
N PRO A 94 1.50 -9.52 15.26
CA PRO A 94 2.88 -9.94 15.48
C PRO A 94 3.66 -9.95 14.16
N LYS A 95 4.91 -9.45 14.17
CA LYS A 95 5.76 -9.31 12.96
C LYS A 95 5.93 -10.58 12.11
N ARG A 96 5.72 -11.76 12.69
CA ARG A 96 5.83 -13.07 12.02
C ARG A 96 4.57 -13.91 12.19
N ALA A 97 3.41 -13.26 12.29
CA ALA A 97 2.15 -13.97 12.35
C ALA A 97 1.99 -14.82 11.08
N LEU A 98 1.64 -16.09 11.28
CA LEU A 98 1.31 -17.00 10.20
C LEU A 98 -0.15 -16.79 9.77
N PRO A 99 -0.52 -17.22 8.54
CA PRO A 99 -1.93 -17.26 8.15
C PRO A 99 -2.77 -17.99 9.20
N GLY A 100 -3.90 -17.40 9.63
CA GLY A 100 -4.82 -18.02 10.57
C GLY A 100 -4.55 -17.72 12.05
N GLU A 101 -3.32 -17.40 12.46
CA GLU A 101 -2.98 -17.19 13.89
C GLU A 101 -3.76 -16.03 14.53
N VAL A 102 -3.94 -14.94 13.79
CA VAL A 102 -4.64 -13.73 14.25
C VAL A 102 -5.79 -13.32 13.34
N ASP A 103 -6.32 -14.25 12.54
CA ASP A 103 -7.42 -13.99 11.61
C ASP A 103 -8.70 -13.54 12.32
N ALA A 104 -8.94 -13.97 13.57
CA ALA A 104 -10.06 -13.47 14.36
C ALA A 104 -9.93 -11.96 14.66
N ILE A 105 -8.72 -11.53 15.03
CA ILE A 105 -8.41 -10.11 15.25
C ILE A 105 -8.51 -9.35 13.93
N ALA A 106 -8.00 -9.93 12.84
CA ALA A 106 -8.11 -9.34 11.51
C ALA A 106 -9.58 -9.13 11.12
N ALA A 107 -10.46 -10.12 11.32
CA ALA A 107 -11.89 -10.02 11.03
C ALA A 107 -12.59 -8.92 11.85
N GLU A 108 -12.28 -8.79 13.14
CA GLU A 108 -12.80 -7.69 13.98
C GLU A 108 -12.35 -6.33 13.45
N LYS A 109 -11.08 -6.20 13.05
CA LYS A 109 -10.54 -4.95 12.51
C LYS A 109 -11.13 -4.63 11.14
N LEU A 110 -11.37 -5.61 10.27
CA LEU A 110 -11.95 -5.39 8.94
C LEU A 110 -13.29 -4.65 9.00
N ALA A 111 -14.15 -5.05 9.94
CA ALA A 111 -15.42 -4.36 10.17
C ALA A 111 -15.22 -2.89 10.57
N ALA A 112 -14.20 -2.58 11.38
CA ALA A 112 -13.87 -1.21 11.76
C ALA A 112 -13.37 -0.35 10.59
N TYR A 113 -12.78 -0.98 9.56
CA TYR A 113 -12.40 -0.31 8.31
C TYR A 113 -13.53 -0.25 7.28
N GLY A 114 -14.72 -0.80 7.58
CA GLY A 114 -15.87 -0.78 6.67
C GLY A 114 -15.83 -1.83 5.55
N PHE A 115 -15.08 -2.91 5.74
CA PHE A 115 -15.09 -4.06 4.82
C PHE A 115 -16.15 -5.08 5.20
N ASP A 116 -16.71 -5.74 4.18
CA ASP A 116 -17.45 -6.98 4.38
C ASP A 116 -16.44 -8.08 4.78
N PRO A 117 -16.66 -8.81 5.90
CA PRO A 117 -15.80 -9.93 6.28
C PRO A 117 -15.67 -11.04 5.22
N GLN A 118 -16.58 -11.10 4.25
CA GLN A 118 -16.54 -12.05 3.13
C GLN A 118 -15.83 -11.48 1.89
N ASP A 119 -15.43 -10.20 1.89
CA ASP A 119 -14.70 -9.60 0.78
C ASP A 119 -13.29 -10.23 0.67
N PRO A 120 -12.93 -10.88 -0.45
CA PRO A 120 -11.63 -11.52 -0.60
C PRO A 120 -10.46 -10.51 -0.71
N ALA A 121 -10.71 -9.25 -1.10
CA ALA A 121 -9.65 -8.27 -1.30
C ALA A 121 -8.87 -7.92 0.00
N PRO A 122 -9.52 -7.56 1.12
CA PRO A 122 -8.84 -7.33 2.39
C PRO A 122 -8.07 -8.56 2.91
N TRP A 123 -8.64 -9.76 2.73
CA TRP A 123 -8.00 -11.01 3.11
C TRP A 123 -6.76 -11.31 2.27
N SER A 124 -6.82 -11.04 0.97
CA SER A 124 -5.66 -11.17 0.08
C SER A 124 -4.53 -10.23 0.52
N ALA A 125 -4.85 -8.99 0.90
CA ALA A 125 -3.84 -8.07 1.43
C ALA A 125 -3.24 -8.54 2.77
N TRP A 126 -4.08 -9.08 3.66
CA TRP A 126 -3.65 -9.68 4.93
C TRP A 126 -2.72 -10.88 4.71
N TYR A 127 -3.10 -11.83 3.84
CA TYR A 127 -2.28 -13.00 3.54
C TYR A 127 -0.99 -12.64 2.81
N ARG A 128 -1.00 -11.59 1.98
CA ARG A 128 0.23 -11.07 1.37
C ARG A 128 1.19 -10.59 2.43
N TRP A 129 0.69 -9.95 3.48
CA TRP A 129 1.51 -9.51 4.60
C TRP A 129 2.06 -10.70 5.40
N THR A 130 1.23 -11.65 5.84
CA THR A 130 1.70 -12.81 6.64
C THR A 130 2.67 -13.70 5.86
N LEU A 131 2.32 -14.05 4.61
CA LEU A 131 3.19 -14.83 3.74
C LEU A 131 4.47 -14.10 3.35
N GLY A 132 4.40 -12.77 3.15
CA GLY A 132 5.58 -11.95 2.86
C GLY A 132 6.61 -11.89 3.99
N HIS A 133 6.20 -12.20 5.22
CA HIS A 133 7.09 -12.35 6.38
C HIS A 133 7.53 -13.80 6.63
N SER A 134 6.98 -14.77 5.91
CA SER A 134 7.44 -16.15 5.92
C SER A 134 8.66 -16.30 5.00
N ARG A 135 9.78 -16.74 5.57
CA ARG A 135 11.03 -17.00 4.85
C ARG A 135 11.57 -18.36 5.30
N PRO A 136 11.57 -19.39 4.44
CA PRO A 136 11.09 -19.41 3.05
C PRO A 136 9.57 -19.14 2.92
N LEU A 137 9.11 -18.69 1.74
CA LEU A 137 7.67 -18.56 1.46
C LEU A 137 7.01 -19.95 1.56
N ASP A 138 5.97 -20.07 2.37
CA ASP A 138 5.29 -21.36 2.61
C ASP A 138 3.77 -21.26 2.42
N ARG A 139 3.31 -21.58 1.21
CA ARG A 139 1.88 -21.67 0.86
C ARG A 139 1.21 -22.91 1.46
N GLY A 140 2.00 -23.92 1.85
CA GLY A 140 1.50 -25.15 2.47
C GLY A 140 0.79 -24.91 3.80
N LEU A 141 1.06 -23.78 4.47
CA LEU A 141 0.42 -23.35 5.70
C LEU A 141 -1.05 -22.95 5.51
N CYS A 142 -1.46 -22.52 4.31
CA CYS A 142 -2.81 -21.99 4.08
C CYS A 142 -3.91 -23.03 4.33
N ARG A 143 -3.77 -24.26 3.80
CA ARG A 143 -4.80 -25.32 3.90
C ARG A 143 -5.03 -25.86 5.32
N PRO A 144 -4.00 -26.17 6.13
CA PRO A 144 -4.21 -26.71 7.48
C PRO A 144 -4.64 -25.65 8.50
N LEU A 145 -4.37 -24.36 8.26
CA LEU A 145 -4.62 -23.29 9.24
C LEU A 145 -5.88 -22.46 8.97
N LEU A 146 -6.47 -22.56 7.77
CA LEU A 146 -7.58 -21.71 7.35
C LEU A 146 -8.79 -22.56 6.92
N PRO A 147 -10.02 -22.03 7.06
CA PRO A 147 -11.19 -22.65 6.44
C PRO A 147 -11.08 -22.59 4.90
N PRO A 148 -11.77 -23.47 4.16
CA PRO A 148 -11.56 -23.67 2.72
C PRO A 148 -11.62 -22.38 1.87
N GLU A 149 -12.56 -21.50 2.15
CA GLU A 149 -12.75 -20.24 1.43
C GLU A 149 -11.55 -19.29 1.59
N ARG A 150 -10.98 -19.22 2.79
CA ARG A 150 -9.81 -18.38 3.11
C ARG A 150 -8.50 -19.05 2.69
N ALA A 151 -8.44 -20.39 2.75
CA ALA A 151 -7.31 -21.16 2.28
C ALA A 151 -7.03 -20.88 0.80
N GLU A 152 -8.06 -20.83 -0.04
CA GLU A 152 -7.90 -20.54 -1.47
C GLU A 152 -7.38 -19.11 -1.70
N ALA A 153 -7.94 -18.11 -1.01
CA ALA A 153 -7.45 -16.72 -1.09
C ALA A 153 -5.97 -16.62 -0.67
N CYS A 154 -5.57 -17.30 0.41
CA CYS A 154 -4.18 -17.37 0.88
C CYS A 154 -3.26 -18.02 -0.16
N LEU A 155 -3.68 -19.13 -0.78
CA LEU A 155 -2.91 -19.84 -1.81
C LEU A 155 -2.71 -18.98 -3.06
N GLN A 156 -3.77 -18.36 -3.58
CA GLN A 156 -3.68 -17.49 -4.76
C GLN A 156 -2.84 -16.24 -4.48
N THR A 157 -2.98 -15.68 -3.28
CA THR A 157 -2.15 -14.55 -2.83
C THR A 157 -0.68 -14.92 -2.78
N GLY A 158 -0.33 -16.10 -2.25
CA GLY A 158 1.05 -16.57 -2.22
C GLY A 158 1.66 -16.75 -3.61
N LEU A 159 0.86 -17.22 -4.58
CA LEU A 159 1.28 -17.36 -5.98
C LEU A 159 1.56 -15.99 -6.61
N ALA A 160 0.63 -15.04 -6.44
CA ALA A 160 0.80 -13.67 -6.93
C ALA A 160 2.00 -12.96 -6.29
N LEU A 161 2.17 -13.11 -4.96
CA LEU A 161 3.32 -12.58 -4.23
C LEU A 161 4.64 -13.14 -4.79
N TYR A 162 4.73 -14.43 -5.09
CA TYR A 162 5.93 -15.01 -5.68
C TYR A 162 6.20 -14.46 -7.08
N GLY A 163 5.15 -14.27 -7.90
CA GLY A 163 5.25 -13.60 -9.19
C GLY A 163 5.84 -12.19 -9.10
N ASP A 164 5.41 -11.41 -8.11
CA ASP A 164 5.94 -10.07 -7.83
C ASP A 164 7.40 -10.10 -7.36
N LEU A 165 7.77 -11.08 -6.54
CA LEU A 165 9.15 -11.28 -6.10
C LEU A 165 10.06 -11.65 -7.28
N LEU A 166 9.58 -12.45 -8.23
CA LEU A 166 10.30 -12.75 -9.47
C LEU A 166 10.46 -11.51 -10.35
N ASN A 167 9.41 -10.68 -10.49
CA ASN A 167 9.49 -9.40 -11.20
C ASN A 167 10.55 -8.48 -10.57
N MET A 168 10.51 -8.36 -9.24
CA MET A 168 11.48 -7.57 -8.49
C MET A 168 12.92 -8.08 -8.70
N ALA A 169 13.12 -9.41 -8.65
CA ALA A 169 14.43 -10.01 -8.87
C ALA A 169 14.95 -9.76 -10.30
N ARG A 170 14.07 -9.81 -11.31
CA ARG A 170 14.41 -9.45 -12.70
C ARG A 170 14.82 -7.99 -12.81
N ASP A 171 13.98 -7.09 -12.31
CA ASP A 171 14.18 -5.64 -12.44
C ASP A 171 15.44 -5.17 -11.69
N GLN A 172 15.80 -5.86 -10.61
CA GLN A 172 17.02 -5.62 -9.84
C GLN A 172 18.22 -6.48 -10.28
N GLN A 173 18.08 -7.31 -11.30
CA GLN A 173 19.14 -8.21 -11.80
C GLN A 173 19.73 -9.13 -10.71
N LEU A 174 18.88 -9.60 -9.79
CA LEU A 174 19.25 -10.48 -8.67
C LEU A 174 19.01 -11.97 -8.96
N TYR A 175 18.38 -12.30 -10.09
CA TYR A 175 18.08 -13.69 -10.44
C TYR A 175 19.35 -14.43 -10.93
N PRO A 176 19.69 -15.61 -10.39
CA PRO A 176 20.92 -16.32 -10.73
C PRO A 176 20.80 -17.07 -12.06
N CYS A 177 21.22 -16.42 -13.15
CA CYS A 177 21.11 -16.96 -14.52
C CYS A 177 22.15 -18.05 -14.86
N ASP A 178 23.14 -18.26 -14.00
CA ASP A 178 24.19 -19.27 -14.12
C ASP A 178 23.85 -20.59 -13.40
N GLY A 179 22.65 -20.68 -12.82
CA GLY A 179 22.22 -21.84 -12.02
C GLY A 179 22.69 -21.79 -10.56
N GLY A 180 23.19 -20.64 -10.09
CA GLY A 180 23.46 -20.41 -8.68
C GLY A 180 22.21 -20.52 -7.79
N PRO A 181 22.38 -20.52 -6.45
CA PRO A 181 21.26 -20.59 -5.52
C PRO A 181 20.34 -19.38 -5.65
N LEU A 182 19.04 -19.59 -5.44
CA LEU A 182 18.08 -18.49 -5.39
C LEU A 182 18.41 -17.53 -4.23
N PRO A 183 18.23 -16.21 -4.43
CA PRO A 183 18.36 -15.26 -3.33
C PRO A 183 17.29 -15.55 -2.24
N PRO A 184 17.53 -15.15 -0.98
CA PRO A 184 16.58 -15.40 0.13
C PRO A 184 15.16 -14.91 -0.12
N LEU A 185 14.99 -13.86 -0.93
CA LEU A 185 13.68 -13.32 -1.29
C LEU A 185 12.87 -14.25 -2.21
N LEU A 186 13.52 -15.21 -2.88
CA LEU A 186 12.93 -16.19 -3.79
C LEU A 186 12.93 -17.61 -3.22
N GLU A 187 13.38 -17.82 -1.98
CA GLU A 187 13.28 -19.13 -1.32
C GLU A 187 11.82 -19.44 -0.94
N TYR A 188 11.37 -20.66 -1.26
CA TYR A 188 10.03 -21.19 -0.95
C TYR A 188 10.13 -22.67 -0.53
N THR A 189 9.15 -23.14 0.25
CA THR A 189 8.97 -24.57 0.55
C THR A 189 8.49 -25.31 -0.71
N PRO A 190 8.74 -26.62 -0.87
CA PRO A 190 8.38 -27.35 -2.09
C PRO A 190 6.90 -27.14 -2.49
N ASP A 191 6.68 -26.50 -3.64
CA ASP A 191 5.36 -26.12 -4.14
C ASP A 191 5.35 -26.22 -5.68
N PRO A 192 4.60 -27.16 -6.26
CA PRO A 192 4.61 -27.42 -7.70
C PRO A 192 4.05 -26.26 -8.53
N GLU A 193 3.18 -25.43 -7.97
CA GLU A 193 2.66 -24.25 -8.69
C GLU A 193 3.69 -23.13 -8.72
N LEU A 194 4.46 -22.93 -7.63
CA LEU A 194 5.57 -21.97 -7.63
C LEU A 194 6.71 -22.43 -8.56
N ASP A 195 6.98 -23.74 -8.60
CA ASP A 195 7.92 -24.35 -9.55
C ASP A 195 7.50 -24.08 -11.00
N ALA A 196 6.22 -24.32 -11.32
CA ALA A 196 5.65 -24.08 -12.64
C ALA A 196 5.69 -22.60 -13.02
N LEU A 197 5.32 -21.70 -12.09
CA LEU A 197 5.37 -20.27 -12.30
C LEU A 197 6.81 -19.80 -12.61
N ARG A 198 7.80 -20.25 -11.83
CA ARG A 198 9.21 -19.92 -12.09
C ARG A 198 9.68 -20.46 -13.44
N ALA A 199 9.37 -21.72 -13.74
CA ALA A 199 9.79 -22.36 -14.99
C ALA A 199 9.23 -21.67 -16.25
N ALA A 200 8.04 -21.06 -16.15
CA ALA A 200 7.42 -20.33 -17.25
C ALA A 200 8.07 -18.96 -17.55
N ARG A 201 8.92 -18.45 -16.66
CA ARG A 201 9.47 -17.09 -16.73
C ARG A 201 10.79 -17.02 -17.51
N THR A 202 10.68 -16.99 -18.84
CA THR A 202 11.84 -16.86 -19.74
C THR A 202 12.48 -15.47 -19.73
N ASP A 203 11.83 -14.48 -19.12
CA ASP A 203 12.25 -13.08 -19.05
C ASP A 203 13.19 -12.76 -17.89
N LEU A 204 13.43 -13.70 -16.97
CA LEU A 204 14.28 -13.47 -15.78
C LEU A 204 15.77 -13.31 -16.12
N CYS A 205 16.19 -13.91 -17.25
CA CYS A 205 17.56 -13.91 -17.72
C CYS A 205 17.61 -13.39 -19.16
N PRO A 206 17.50 -12.06 -19.36
CA PRO A 206 17.63 -11.48 -20.69
C PRO A 206 19.00 -11.83 -21.27
N ARG A 207 19.01 -12.33 -22.50
CA ARG A 207 20.22 -12.70 -23.25
C ARG A 207 20.95 -11.47 -23.76
#